data_AF-A0A2S8ZI27-F1
#
_entry.id   AF-A0A2S8ZI27-F1
#
_cell.length_a   1.000
_cell.length_b   1.000
_cell.length_c   1.000
_cell.angle_alpha   90.00
_cell.angle_beta   90.00
_cell.angle_gamma   90.00
#
_symmetry.space_group_name_H-M   'P 1'
#
loop_
_entity.id
_entity.type
_entity.pdbx_description
1 polymer ?
#
loop_
_entity_poly.entity_id
_entity_poly.type
_entity_poly.pdbx_seq_one_letter_code
_entity_poly.pdbx_strand_id
1 'polypeptide(L)'
;MLSSRARRPRAGADGGIGWFHVTQTSLRTAQSNRGVVVLNLLPQPSRVEAGSGEFPLSAAVWIRTAEPLRAAAERLQETLRAGLGLSLGLDAAADDDAPAIVFAVDPLLAEEAYALTVDENGIAIAAADVRGAHHAVQTLLQLLPSRTYRRAPIAAESAVSVPAVHVEDAPRYRWRGLMLDVARHFAPTAEVLRVIDQLAMHRLNVLHLHLTDDQGWRAEIRKYPLLTEVGGWRPSSQRGSGPGSTQDGMPHGGFYTQDDLREIVAYAAARGVTVVPEIELPGHVQAAIAAYPQLGLVAEPLAPWNGWGINPHALNVEESTVAFFCDVLDEIIEIFPSEVIGIGGDECRKDEWRADARTQELMRERGLATEDELQSWFIARIDEHVRARGRRLYGWDEILEGGTVTGATVASWRGTAGAVIAARRGSDVVMCPEDTVYLDYRQSDSPDEPIPTGLVTTVAHVRAFDPIPEALENEHRGRILGGQGNLWAEHVDSARRRDYQLFPRLCGLAEALWSGQDPDAVGSFPERLEAHLARLEAAGIEYRPAAGPRPWQQVPGVPGKTFDRAERAAEIARLTANLS
;
A
#
# COMPACT_ATOMS: atom_id res chain seq x y z
N MET A 1 56.01 13.46 58.24
CA MET A 1 56.97 12.38 58.56
C MET A 1 56.21 11.18 59.11
N LEU A 2 56.63 10.01 58.66
CA LEU A 2 56.20 8.66 58.99
C LEU A 2 55.76 8.38 60.45
N SER A 3 54.76 7.49 60.56
CA SER A 3 54.69 6.34 61.48
C SER A 3 54.49 6.63 62.98
N SER A 4 53.75 5.87 63.80
CA SER A 4 52.73 4.81 63.71
C SER A 4 52.39 4.42 65.18
N ARG A 5 51.31 3.64 65.37
CA ARG A 5 51.00 2.77 66.55
C ARG A 5 50.45 3.50 67.80
N ALA A 6 49.51 2.98 68.60
CA ALA A 6 49.04 1.60 68.83
C ALA A 6 47.65 1.53 69.54
N ARG A 7 46.92 0.43 69.24
CA ARG A 7 46.19 -0.54 70.10
C ARG A 7 45.22 -0.09 71.24
N ARG A 8 43.92 -0.42 71.05
CA ARG A 8 42.98 -1.34 71.81
C ARG A 8 43.21 -1.62 73.31
N PRO A 9 42.16 -1.85 74.17
CA PRO A 9 41.18 -2.99 74.12
C PRO A 9 39.72 -2.63 74.56
N ARG A 10 38.60 -3.28 74.16
CA ARG A 10 38.00 -4.64 74.34
C ARG A 10 37.50 -5.02 75.76
N ALA A 11 36.17 -5.13 75.91
CA ALA A 11 35.35 -6.08 76.71
C ALA A 11 33.86 -5.70 76.51
N GLY A 12 32.81 -6.53 76.51
CA GLY A 12 32.55 -7.98 76.53
C GLY A 12 31.18 -8.20 75.81
N ALA A 13 30.94 -9.33 75.15
CA ALA A 13 30.34 -10.57 75.66
C ALA A 13 28.79 -10.61 75.50
N ASP A 14 28.37 -11.65 74.76
CA ASP A 14 27.08 -12.36 74.71
C ASP A 14 25.85 -11.60 74.18
N GLY A 15 24.98 -12.14 73.32
CA GLY A 15 24.77 -13.47 72.78
C GLY A 15 23.29 -13.53 72.36
N GLY A 16 22.99 -13.76 71.08
CA GLY A 16 21.60 -13.80 70.60
C GLY A 16 21.50 -14.13 69.12
N ILE A 17 21.05 -15.35 68.83
CA ILE A 17 20.76 -15.90 67.50
C ILE A 17 19.35 -15.47 67.10
N GLY A 18 19.18 -14.93 65.89
CA GLY A 18 17.87 -14.63 65.31
C GLY A 18 17.98 -13.86 64.00
N TRP A 19 17.75 -14.55 62.89
CA TRP A 19 17.78 -14.09 61.51
C TRP A 19 16.78 -12.94 61.25
N PHE A 20 17.14 -11.96 60.39
CA PHE A 20 16.35 -11.50 59.23
C PHE A 20 17.02 -10.27 58.59
N HIS A 21 17.15 -10.32 57.25
CA HIS A 21 17.74 -9.29 56.42
C HIS A 21 17.00 -7.95 56.49
N VAL A 22 17.79 -6.89 56.53
CA VAL A 22 17.42 -5.47 56.48
C VAL A 22 16.65 -5.15 55.20
N THR A 23 15.47 -4.54 55.33
CA THR A 23 14.93 -3.60 54.34
C THR A 23 14.60 -2.30 55.07
N GLN A 24 15.34 -1.23 54.76
CA GLN A 24 15.04 0.11 55.22
C GLN A 24 13.89 0.69 54.39
N THR A 25 12.71 0.82 55.01
CA THR A 25 11.59 1.57 54.45
C THR A 25 11.88 3.06 54.58
N SER A 26 12.12 3.73 53.46
CA SER A 26 12.12 5.20 53.37
C SER A 26 10.75 5.65 52.87
N LEU A 27 9.98 6.29 53.74
CA LEU A 27 8.74 6.99 53.39
C LEU A 27 9.06 8.11 52.38
N ARG A 28 8.63 7.94 51.13
CA ARG A 28 8.50 9.04 50.16
C ARG A 28 7.02 9.36 50.00
N THR A 29 6.72 10.63 50.25
CA THR A 29 5.47 11.33 49.99
C THR A 29 4.92 11.00 48.60
N ALA A 30 3.64 10.58 48.55
CA ALA A 30 2.91 10.33 47.32
C ALA A 30 2.64 11.67 46.60
N GLN A 31 3.43 11.98 45.57
CA GLN A 31 2.95 12.81 44.47
C GLN A 31 2.11 11.91 43.57
N SER A 32 0.84 12.28 43.38
CA SER A 32 -0.05 11.62 42.43
C SER A 32 0.51 11.77 41.02
N ASN A 33 1.10 10.70 40.48
CA ASN A 33 1.37 10.59 39.06
C ASN A 33 0.01 10.53 38.35
N ARG A 34 -0.47 11.67 37.83
CA ARG A 34 -1.52 11.67 36.81
C ARG A 34 -0.91 10.96 35.61
N GLY A 35 -1.37 9.73 35.34
CA GLY A 35 -0.86 8.92 34.25
C GLY A 35 -1.01 9.69 32.93
N VAL A 36 0.08 9.85 32.20
CA VAL A 36 0.05 10.31 30.81
C VAL A 36 -0.72 9.25 30.03
N VAL A 37 -1.86 9.63 29.44
CA VAL A 37 -2.59 8.76 28.52
C VAL A 37 -1.73 8.60 27.27
N VAL A 38 -1.20 7.39 27.04
CA VAL A 38 -0.42 7.09 25.84
C VAL A 38 -1.38 6.75 24.71
N LEU A 39 -1.47 7.63 23.70
CA LEU A 39 -2.32 7.45 22.53
C LEU A 39 -1.54 6.72 21.43
N ASN A 40 -1.76 5.41 21.30
CA ASN A 40 -1.06 4.56 20.33
C ASN A 40 -1.71 4.63 18.93
N LEU A 41 -1.58 5.79 18.26
CA LEU A 41 -2.12 6.06 16.94
C LEU A 41 -1.15 5.65 15.83
N LEU A 42 -1.63 5.04 14.74
CA LEU A 42 -0.81 4.64 13.60
C LEU A 42 -1.59 4.87 12.29
N PRO A 43 -1.14 5.75 11.37
CA PRO A 43 0.05 6.58 11.50
C PRO A 43 0.03 7.63 12.63
N GLN A 44 1.21 8.06 13.09
CA GLN A 44 1.42 9.10 14.10
C GLN A 44 0.96 10.47 13.56
N PRO A 45 0.02 11.15 14.22
CA PRO A 45 -0.39 12.49 13.80
C PRO A 45 0.69 13.54 14.01
N SER A 46 0.66 14.59 13.20
CA SER A 46 1.64 15.69 13.28
C SER A 46 1.65 16.43 14.63
N ARG A 47 0.48 16.59 15.26
CA ARG A 47 0.33 17.18 16.59
C ARG A 47 -0.76 16.45 17.37
N VAL A 48 -0.45 16.07 18.60
CA VAL A 48 -1.38 15.42 19.54
C VAL A 48 -1.22 16.04 20.92
N GLU A 49 -2.31 16.52 21.48
CA GLU A 49 -2.37 17.08 22.82
C GLU A 49 -3.40 16.31 23.64
N ALA A 50 -2.92 15.49 24.57
CA ALA A 50 -3.79 14.75 25.47
C ALA A 50 -4.49 15.70 26.44
N GLY A 51 -5.82 15.61 26.51
CA GLY A 51 -6.64 16.32 27.47
C GLY A 51 -6.86 15.52 28.77
N SER A 52 -7.74 16.04 29.62
CA SER A 52 -8.22 15.33 30.82
C SER A 52 -9.70 15.03 30.71
N GLY A 53 -10.09 13.80 31.05
CA GLY A 53 -11.48 13.35 30.95
C GLY A 53 -11.73 12.55 29.67
N GLU A 54 -12.98 12.18 29.46
CA GLU A 54 -13.42 11.33 28.34
C GLU A 54 -14.86 11.72 27.94
N PHE A 55 -15.18 11.54 26.66
CA PHE A 55 -16.53 11.72 26.13
C PHE A 55 -17.26 10.36 26.02
N PRO A 56 -18.37 10.13 26.73
CA PRO A 56 -19.11 8.87 26.65
C PRO A 56 -19.90 8.77 25.35
N LEU A 57 -19.69 7.68 24.60
CA LEU A 57 -20.50 7.33 23.43
C LEU A 57 -21.71 6.51 23.86
N SER A 58 -22.89 6.92 23.39
CA SER A 58 -24.16 6.22 23.61
C SER A 58 -25.11 6.46 22.44
N ALA A 59 -26.26 5.79 22.44
CA ALA A 59 -27.32 6.03 21.45
C ALA A 59 -27.94 7.44 21.53
N ALA A 60 -27.65 8.22 22.58
CA ALA A 60 -28.09 9.61 22.70
C ALA A 60 -27.19 10.60 21.92
N VAL A 61 -26.00 10.17 21.50
CA VAL A 61 -25.08 11.01 20.73
C VAL A 61 -25.54 11.09 19.28
N TRP A 62 -25.52 12.30 18.72
CA TRP A 62 -25.87 12.56 17.33
C TRP A 62 -24.64 12.90 16.50
N ILE A 63 -24.63 12.49 15.23
CA ILE A 63 -23.67 12.97 14.24
C ILE A 63 -24.34 14.11 13.46
N ARG A 64 -23.73 15.29 13.52
CA ARG A 64 -24.13 16.50 12.77
C ARG A 64 -23.06 16.75 11.71
N THR A 65 -23.45 16.89 10.45
CA THR A 65 -22.45 17.05 9.38
C THR A 65 -22.87 18.06 8.32
N ALA A 66 -21.88 18.77 7.76
CA ALA A 66 -22.04 19.53 6.54
C ALA A 66 -22.01 18.60 5.32
N GLU A 67 -22.77 18.94 4.27
CA GLU A 67 -22.93 18.10 3.08
C GLU A 67 -21.61 17.62 2.45
N PRO A 68 -20.55 18.46 2.31
CA PRO A 68 -19.28 18.00 1.74
C PRO A 68 -18.58 16.89 2.54
N LEU A 69 -18.91 16.71 3.82
CA LEU A 69 -18.28 15.75 4.73
C LEU A 69 -19.22 14.57 5.08
N ARG A 70 -20.42 14.51 4.48
CA ARG A 70 -21.47 13.52 4.80
C ARG A 70 -20.98 12.08 4.69
N ALA A 71 -20.26 11.74 3.62
CA ALA A 71 -19.78 10.36 3.41
C ALA A 71 -18.84 9.87 4.54
N ALA A 72 -18.03 10.76 5.12
CA ALA A 72 -17.18 10.42 6.26
C ALA A 72 -18.00 10.21 7.55
N ALA A 73 -19.01 11.04 7.78
CA ALA A 73 -19.94 10.92 8.90
C ALA A 73 -20.76 9.60 8.84
N GLU A 74 -21.27 9.25 7.66
CA GLU A 74 -22.00 7.99 7.42
C GLU A 74 -21.10 6.77 7.69
N ARG A 75 -19.86 6.81 7.20
CA ARG A 75 -18.87 5.75 7.46
C ARG A 75 -18.56 5.57 8.95
N LEU A 76 -18.45 6.67 9.70
CA LEU A 76 -18.29 6.59 11.16
C LEU A 76 -19.52 5.91 11.78
N GLN A 77 -20.72 6.36 11.41
CA GLN A 77 -21.98 5.80 11.92
C GLN A 77 -22.09 4.29 11.64
N GLU A 78 -21.82 3.87 10.41
CA GLU A 78 -21.83 2.47 9.99
C GLU A 78 -20.83 1.63 10.78
N THR A 79 -19.62 2.14 10.96
CA THR A 79 -18.55 1.45 11.71
C THR A 79 -18.93 1.27 13.18
N LEU A 80 -19.44 2.32 13.82
CA LEU A 80 -19.89 2.26 15.23
C LEU A 80 -21.09 1.33 15.40
N ARG A 81 -22.03 1.33 14.44
CA ARG A 81 -23.17 0.42 14.43
C ARG A 81 -22.71 -1.03 14.29
N ALA A 82 -21.84 -1.32 13.33
CA ALA A 82 -21.38 -2.69 13.06
C ALA A 82 -20.50 -3.25 14.18
N GLY A 83 -19.48 -2.49 14.62
CA GLY A 83 -18.51 -2.97 15.59
C GLY A 83 -18.98 -2.91 17.04
N LEU A 84 -19.78 -1.90 17.39
CA LEU A 84 -20.17 -1.62 18.77
C LEU A 84 -21.69 -1.71 19.03
N GLY A 85 -22.51 -1.87 17.99
CA GLY A 85 -23.98 -1.85 18.13
C GLY A 85 -24.55 -0.46 18.40
N LEU A 86 -23.71 0.59 18.33
CA LEU A 86 -24.10 1.96 18.63
C LEU A 86 -24.75 2.60 17.41
N SER A 87 -26.07 2.68 17.40
CA SER A 87 -26.85 3.33 16.34
C SER A 87 -27.03 4.81 16.64
N LEU A 88 -25.98 5.61 16.41
CA LEU A 88 -26.04 7.07 16.53
C LEU A 88 -26.97 7.64 15.44
N GLY A 89 -27.73 8.69 15.76
CA GLY A 89 -28.50 9.43 14.76
C GLY A 89 -27.59 10.23 13.82
N LEU A 90 -28.00 10.42 12.57
CA LEU A 90 -27.36 11.31 11.60
C LEU A 90 -28.38 12.39 11.22
N ASP A 91 -27.98 13.67 11.28
CA ASP A 91 -28.73 14.85 10.84
C ASP A 91 -30.27 14.82 11.06
N ALA A 92 -30.77 15.37 12.19
CA ALA A 92 -32.03 16.14 12.33
C ALA A 92 -32.37 16.42 13.81
N ALA A 93 -32.79 17.66 14.08
CA ALA A 93 -33.62 18.17 15.19
C ALA A 93 -33.52 17.47 16.57
N ALA A 94 -32.33 17.41 17.15
CA ALA A 94 -32.19 17.29 18.61
C ALA A 94 -31.68 18.62 19.15
N ASP A 95 -32.14 18.97 20.36
CA ASP A 95 -31.75 20.13 21.18
C ASP A 95 -30.32 20.60 20.86
N ASP A 96 -30.09 21.91 20.68
CA ASP A 96 -28.74 22.43 20.38
C ASP A 96 -27.72 21.97 21.45
N ASP A 97 -28.20 21.70 22.66
CA ASP A 97 -27.49 21.19 23.84
C ASP A 97 -27.24 19.66 23.86
N ALA A 98 -27.73 18.88 22.88
CA ALA A 98 -27.51 17.44 22.84
C ALA A 98 -26.03 17.10 22.53
N PRO A 99 -25.45 16.09 23.19
CA PRO A 99 -24.07 15.68 22.93
C PRO A 99 -23.91 15.21 21.48
N ALA A 100 -22.90 15.73 20.79
CA ALA A 100 -22.77 15.54 19.34
C ALA A 100 -21.33 15.27 18.89
N ILE A 101 -21.24 14.57 17.76
CA ILE A 101 -20.07 14.51 16.90
C ILE A 101 -20.35 15.46 15.73
N VAL A 102 -19.61 16.56 15.64
CA VAL A 102 -19.85 17.63 14.67
C VAL A 102 -18.76 17.61 13.60
N PHE A 103 -19.16 17.45 12.35
CA PHE A 103 -18.31 17.58 11.16
C PHE A 103 -18.53 18.97 10.55
N ALA A 104 -17.50 19.81 10.56
CA ALA A 104 -17.53 21.16 10.01
C ALA A 104 -16.53 21.31 8.86
N VAL A 105 -16.95 22.01 7.80
CA VAL A 105 -16.03 22.38 6.72
C VAL A 105 -15.16 23.55 7.19
N ASP A 106 -13.85 23.36 7.16
CA ASP A 106 -12.88 24.43 7.37
C ASP A 106 -12.05 24.63 6.09
N PRO A 107 -12.35 25.67 5.29
CA PRO A 107 -11.64 25.92 4.03
C PRO A 107 -10.21 26.43 4.21
N LEU A 108 -9.76 26.71 5.44
CA LEU A 108 -8.38 27.11 5.72
C LEU A 108 -7.44 25.91 5.88
N LEU A 109 -7.98 24.72 6.09
CA LEU A 109 -7.19 23.49 6.11
C LEU A 109 -6.75 23.10 4.69
N ALA A 110 -5.56 22.50 4.60
CA ALA A 110 -5.07 21.95 3.34
C ALA A 110 -5.90 20.71 2.93
N GLU A 111 -5.76 20.30 1.67
CA GLU A 111 -6.32 19.05 1.17
C GLU A 111 -5.88 17.87 2.06
N GLU A 112 -6.81 16.96 2.36
CA GLU A 112 -6.60 15.80 3.25
C GLU A 112 -6.19 16.13 4.70
N ALA A 113 -6.06 17.41 5.08
CA ALA A 113 -5.79 17.81 6.46
C ALA A 113 -7.07 17.81 7.32
N TYR A 114 -6.91 17.62 8.62
CA TYR A 114 -8.01 17.67 9.56
C TYR A 114 -7.59 18.16 10.96
N ALA A 115 -8.59 18.61 11.71
CA ALA A 115 -8.49 18.77 13.16
C ALA A 115 -9.57 17.92 13.85
N LEU A 116 -9.19 17.23 14.93
CA LEU A 116 -10.09 16.44 15.77
C LEU A 116 -9.95 16.94 17.22
N THR A 117 -11.06 17.35 17.82
CA THR A 117 -11.10 17.74 19.24
C THR A 117 -12.14 16.90 19.96
N VAL A 118 -11.75 16.32 21.10
CA VAL A 118 -12.61 15.56 22.01
C VAL A 118 -12.50 16.20 23.38
N ASP A 119 -13.64 16.57 23.96
CA ASP A 119 -13.74 17.07 25.33
C ASP A 119 -14.98 16.48 26.04
N GLU A 120 -15.32 16.99 27.22
CA GLU A 120 -16.48 16.51 27.98
C GLU A 120 -17.84 16.86 27.34
N ASN A 121 -17.87 17.79 26.39
CA ASN A 121 -19.08 18.29 25.74
C ASN A 121 -19.35 17.60 24.39
N GLY A 122 -18.32 17.11 23.69
CA GLY A 122 -18.51 16.52 22.39
C GLY A 122 -17.25 16.13 21.64
N ILE A 123 -17.44 15.83 20.36
CA ILE A 123 -16.38 15.57 19.39
C ILE A 123 -16.56 16.53 18.23
N ALA A 124 -15.53 17.29 17.88
CA ALA A 124 -15.50 18.16 16.72
C ALA A 124 -14.46 17.67 15.70
N ILE A 125 -14.87 17.54 14.45
CA ILE A 125 -14.04 17.21 13.30
C ILE A 125 -14.13 18.36 12.30
N ALA A 126 -12.99 18.97 11.99
CA ALA A 126 -12.87 19.99 10.96
C ALA A 126 -11.99 19.48 9.80
N ALA A 127 -12.42 19.70 8.57
CA ALA A 127 -11.66 19.34 7.35
C ALA A 127 -12.08 20.23 6.18
N ALA A 128 -11.18 20.44 5.21
CA ALA A 128 -11.52 21.15 3.98
C ALA A 128 -12.30 20.28 2.99
N ASP A 129 -12.08 18.97 3.03
CA ASP A 129 -12.66 17.99 2.12
C ASP A 129 -13.00 16.67 2.83
N VAL A 130 -13.68 15.80 2.08
CA VAL A 130 -14.12 14.49 2.57
C VAL A 130 -12.97 13.56 2.97
N ARG A 131 -11.79 13.68 2.33
CA ARG A 131 -10.63 12.83 2.62
C ARG A 131 -10.03 13.19 3.97
N GLY A 132 -9.88 14.49 4.26
CA GLY A 132 -9.49 14.99 5.59
C GLY A 132 -10.45 14.49 6.67
N ALA A 133 -11.77 14.57 6.42
CA ALA A 133 -12.77 14.04 7.34
C ALA A 133 -12.67 12.51 7.51
N HIS A 134 -12.39 11.74 6.45
CA HIS A 134 -12.14 10.31 6.57
C HIS A 134 -10.90 10.01 7.42
N HIS A 135 -9.83 10.78 7.28
CA HIS A 135 -8.62 10.62 8.09
C HIS A 135 -8.87 10.92 9.57
N ALA A 136 -9.67 11.95 9.88
CA ALA A 136 -10.15 12.23 11.23
C ALA A 136 -10.97 11.07 11.81
N VAL A 137 -11.85 10.47 11.01
CA VAL A 137 -12.62 9.28 11.40
C VAL A 137 -11.69 8.12 11.74
N GLN A 138 -10.65 7.85 10.95
CA GLN A 138 -9.69 6.80 11.27
C GLN A 138 -8.96 7.06 12.60
N THR A 139 -8.59 8.31 12.88
CA THR A 139 -8.02 8.70 14.17
C THR A 139 -8.98 8.43 15.31
N LEU A 140 -10.23 8.86 15.17
CA LEU A 140 -11.28 8.63 16.16
C LEU A 140 -11.51 7.14 16.42
N LEU A 141 -11.57 6.32 15.37
CA LEU A 141 -11.72 4.86 15.50
C LEU A 141 -10.55 4.21 16.24
N GLN A 142 -9.33 4.75 16.12
CA GLN A 142 -8.16 4.24 16.86
C GLN A 142 -8.13 4.65 18.33
N LEU A 143 -8.84 5.72 18.71
CA LEU A 143 -9.07 6.11 20.11
C LEU A 143 -10.09 5.19 20.80
N LEU A 144 -10.86 4.43 20.03
CA LEU A 144 -11.82 3.46 20.53
C LEU A 144 -11.19 2.07 20.73
N PRO A 145 -11.82 1.18 21.52
CA PRO A 145 -11.36 -0.19 21.70
C PRO A 145 -11.24 -0.94 20.36
N SER A 146 -10.27 -1.86 20.24
CA SER A 146 -10.02 -2.60 19.00
C SER A 146 -11.24 -3.37 18.47
N ARG A 147 -12.18 -3.78 19.35
CA ARG A 147 -13.45 -4.41 18.93
C ARG A 147 -14.29 -3.54 17.99
N THR A 148 -14.06 -2.23 17.90
CA THR A 148 -14.70 -1.32 16.93
C THR A 148 -14.45 -1.75 15.49
N TYR A 149 -13.35 -2.45 15.21
CA TYR A 149 -13.02 -2.97 13.88
C TYR A 149 -13.69 -4.32 13.56
N ARG A 150 -14.50 -4.88 14.46
CA ARG A 150 -15.30 -6.09 14.19
C ARG A 150 -16.49 -5.74 13.31
N ARG A 151 -17.04 -6.74 12.60
CA ARG A 151 -18.25 -6.57 11.75
C ARG A 151 -19.57 -6.84 12.48
N ALA A 152 -19.49 -7.29 13.74
CA ALA A 152 -20.64 -7.51 14.60
C ALA A 152 -20.23 -7.33 16.07
N PRO A 153 -21.14 -6.88 16.96
CA PRO A 153 -20.87 -6.73 18.38
C PRO A 153 -20.62 -8.09 19.07
N ILE A 154 -19.71 -8.11 20.04
CA ILE A 154 -19.37 -9.30 20.85
C ILE A 154 -19.65 -9.06 22.35
N ALA A 155 -20.85 -9.48 22.82
CA ALA A 155 -21.35 -9.46 24.21
C ALA A 155 -21.44 -8.11 24.97
N ALA A 156 -22.20 -8.08 26.08
CA ALA A 156 -22.82 -6.89 26.68
C ALA A 156 -21.85 -5.85 27.30
N GLU A 157 -21.87 -4.67 26.68
CA GLU A 157 -21.75 -3.31 27.22
C GLU A 157 -20.79 -3.06 28.41
N SER A 158 -19.51 -2.88 28.10
CA SER A 158 -18.78 -1.80 28.78
C SER A 158 -19.12 -0.49 28.09
N ALA A 159 -19.43 0.54 28.88
CA ALA A 159 -19.55 1.90 28.38
C ALA A 159 -18.32 2.24 27.55
N VAL A 160 -18.53 2.77 26.34
CA VAL A 160 -17.45 3.19 25.45
C VAL A 160 -17.31 4.68 25.58
N SER A 161 -16.10 5.14 25.83
CA SER A 161 -15.74 6.54 25.91
C SER A 161 -14.54 6.83 25.02
N VAL A 162 -14.42 8.08 24.60
CA VAL A 162 -13.29 8.58 23.81
C VAL A 162 -12.46 9.49 24.73
N PRO A 163 -11.15 9.27 24.89
CA PRO A 163 -10.32 10.14 25.72
C PRO A 163 -10.28 11.56 25.17
N ALA A 164 -10.29 12.56 26.06
CA ALA A 164 -10.13 13.95 25.67
C ALA A 164 -8.78 14.15 24.97
N VAL A 165 -8.81 14.75 23.78
CA VAL A 165 -7.63 14.94 22.93
C VAL A 165 -7.87 16.06 21.93
N HIS A 166 -6.82 16.77 21.57
CA HIS A 166 -6.78 17.63 20.40
C HIS A 166 -5.72 17.11 19.41
N VAL A 167 -6.10 16.94 18.16
CA VAL A 167 -5.24 16.45 17.07
C VAL A 167 -5.34 17.41 15.89
N GLU A 168 -4.19 17.82 15.36
CA GLU A 168 -4.06 18.50 14.08
C GLU A 168 -3.13 17.65 13.21
N ASP A 169 -3.55 17.36 11.98
CA ASP A 169 -2.85 16.38 11.18
C ASP A 169 -3.07 16.57 9.68
N ALA A 170 -2.05 16.20 8.90
CA ALA A 170 -2.05 16.27 7.45
C ALA A 170 -1.02 15.26 6.90
N PRO A 171 -1.24 14.70 5.70
CA PRO A 171 -0.28 13.77 5.12
C PRO A 171 1.01 14.46 4.69
N ARG A 172 2.14 13.78 4.87
CA ARG A 172 3.44 14.21 4.33
C ARG A 172 3.50 14.16 2.81
N TYR A 173 2.96 13.10 2.21
CA TYR A 173 3.01 12.85 0.77
C TYR A 173 1.61 12.74 0.18
N ARG A 174 1.41 13.21 -1.06
CA ARG A 174 0.10 13.21 -1.75
C ARG A 174 -0.27 11.84 -2.30
N TRP A 175 0.73 11.07 -2.75
CA TRP A 175 0.56 9.70 -3.21
C TRP A 175 0.97 8.72 -2.12
N ARG A 176 0.00 7.98 -1.59
CA ARG A 176 0.22 6.97 -0.55
C ARG A 176 -0.39 5.65 -1.01
N GLY A 177 0.39 4.89 -1.77
CA GLY A 177 -0.15 3.82 -2.61
C GLY A 177 0.13 2.39 -2.12
N LEU A 178 -0.70 1.48 -2.62
CA LEU A 178 -0.41 0.05 -2.72
C LEU A 178 -0.71 -0.41 -4.15
N MET A 179 0.24 -1.10 -4.79
CA MET A 179 -0.08 -1.91 -5.97
C MET A 179 -0.57 -3.29 -5.54
N LEU A 180 -1.69 -3.70 -6.14
CA LEU A 180 -2.24 -5.03 -6.03
C LEU A 180 -2.19 -5.73 -7.38
N ASP A 181 -1.34 -6.76 -7.49
CA ASP A 181 -1.34 -7.68 -8.62
C ASP A 181 -2.52 -8.65 -8.50
N VAL A 182 -3.43 -8.56 -9.47
CA VAL A 182 -4.56 -9.49 -9.64
C VAL A 182 -4.43 -10.31 -10.92
N ALA A 183 -3.39 -10.04 -11.72
CA ALA A 183 -3.07 -10.75 -12.95
C ALA A 183 -2.44 -12.12 -12.65
N ARG A 184 -1.44 -12.20 -11.75
CA ARG A 184 -0.76 -13.46 -11.44
C ARG A 184 -1.65 -14.38 -10.59
N HIS A 185 -2.29 -13.87 -9.55
CA HIS A 185 -3.37 -14.58 -8.84
C HIS A 185 -4.60 -13.66 -8.67
N PHE A 186 -5.74 -14.13 -9.17
CA PHE A 186 -6.97 -13.36 -9.23
C PHE A 186 -7.55 -13.19 -7.81
N ALA A 187 -7.83 -11.95 -7.44
CA ALA A 187 -8.54 -11.61 -6.22
C ALA A 187 -10.02 -11.34 -6.54
N PRO A 188 -10.98 -12.12 -6.01
CA PRO A 188 -12.40 -11.82 -6.17
C PRO A 188 -12.76 -10.39 -5.75
N THR A 189 -13.82 -9.80 -6.31
CA THR A 189 -14.26 -8.42 -6.04
C THR A 189 -14.30 -8.12 -4.53
N ALA A 190 -14.93 -8.97 -3.73
CA ALA A 190 -15.02 -8.81 -2.28
C ALA A 190 -13.65 -8.73 -1.56
N GLU A 191 -12.63 -9.37 -2.12
CA GLU A 191 -11.26 -9.34 -1.62
C GLU A 191 -10.56 -8.02 -1.95
N VAL A 192 -10.79 -7.47 -3.14
CA VAL A 192 -10.33 -6.12 -3.52
C VAL A 192 -11.01 -5.06 -2.64
N LEU A 193 -12.32 -5.15 -2.41
CA LEU A 193 -13.04 -4.25 -1.50
C LEU A 193 -12.46 -4.31 -0.07
N ARG A 194 -12.10 -5.51 0.40
CA ARG A 194 -11.44 -5.69 1.70
C ARG A 194 -10.06 -5.03 1.74
N VAL A 195 -9.27 -5.10 0.67
CA VAL A 195 -7.98 -4.39 0.57
C VAL A 195 -8.21 -2.88 0.61
N ILE A 196 -9.24 -2.35 -0.04
CA ILE A 196 -9.57 -0.91 0.02
C ILE A 196 -9.89 -0.48 1.46
N ASP A 197 -10.65 -1.27 2.22
CA ASP A 197 -10.89 -0.98 3.64
C ASP A 197 -9.58 -0.97 4.44
N GLN A 198 -8.66 -1.90 4.14
CA GLN A 198 -7.33 -1.93 4.75
C GLN A 198 -6.51 -0.69 4.39
N LEU A 199 -6.54 -0.21 3.15
CA LEU A 199 -5.87 1.03 2.75
C LEU A 199 -6.42 2.24 3.51
N ALA A 200 -7.74 2.37 3.53
CA ALA A 200 -8.43 3.45 4.22
C ALA A 200 -8.13 3.45 5.73
N MET A 201 -8.11 2.28 6.36
CA MET A 201 -7.73 2.09 7.77
C MET A 201 -6.35 2.68 8.10
N HIS A 202 -5.44 2.67 7.13
CA HIS A 202 -4.05 3.12 7.28
C HIS A 202 -3.79 4.45 6.57
N ARG A 203 -4.83 5.17 6.14
CA ARG A 203 -4.74 6.47 5.43
C ARG A 203 -3.93 6.42 4.12
N LEU A 204 -3.85 5.26 3.50
CA LEU A 204 -3.36 5.09 2.12
C LEU A 204 -4.49 5.47 1.15
N ASN A 205 -4.17 6.24 0.11
CA ASN A 205 -5.16 6.91 -0.74
C ASN A 205 -5.09 6.52 -2.22
N VAL A 206 -4.20 5.59 -2.59
CA VAL A 206 -4.12 5.04 -3.95
C VAL A 206 -4.08 3.52 -3.91
N LEU A 207 -4.94 2.89 -4.72
CA LEU A 207 -4.83 1.50 -5.12
C LEU A 207 -4.39 1.47 -6.58
N HIS A 208 -3.14 1.08 -6.83
CA HIS A 208 -2.68 0.75 -8.18
C HIS A 208 -3.09 -0.69 -8.50
N LEU A 209 -3.97 -0.88 -9.48
CA LEU A 209 -4.57 -2.17 -9.80
C LEU A 209 -3.96 -2.72 -11.10
N HIS A 210 -3.02 -3.64 -10.95
CA HIS A 210 -2.32 -4.30 -12.04
C HIS A 210 -3.21 -5.42 -12.61
N LEU A 211 -3.93 -5.10 -13.70
CA LEU A 211 -5.06 -5.89 -14.21
C LEU A 211 -4.69 -6.93 -15.27
N THR A 212 -3.50 -6.85 -15.85
CA THR A 212 -3.14 -7.69 -17.00
C THR A 212 -1.67 -8.08 -16.92
N ASP A 213 -1.37 -9.33 -17.24
CA ASP A 213 -0.01 -9.81 -17.41
C ASP A 213 0.01 -11.05 -18.31
N ASP A 214 1.15 -11.69 -18.48
CA ASP A 214 1.34 -12.93 -19.24
C ASP A 214 0.44 -14.07 -18.76
N GLN A 215 0.22 -14.17 -17.44
CA GLN A 215 -0.52 -15.26 -16.80
C GLN A 215 -2.01 -14.98 -16.66
N GLY A 216 -2.47 -13.79 -17.06
CA GLY A 216 -3.87 -13.57 -17.41
C GLY A 216 -4.33 -12.13 -17.45
N TRP A 217 -5.53 -11.97 -18.00
CA TRP A 217 -6.19 -10.70 -18.27
C TRP A 217 -7.46 -10.58 -17.43
N ARG A 218 -7.59 -9.51 -16.64
CA ARG A 218 -8.62 -9.43 -15.58
C ARG A 218 -9.70 -8.39 -15.82
N ALA A 219 -9.63 -7.57 -16.87
CA ALA A 219 -10.62 -6.53 -17.14
C ALA A 219 -11.51 -6.88 -18.34
N GLU A 220 -12.84 -6.88 -18.17
CA GLU A 220 -13.73 -7.04 -19.32
C GLU A 220 -13.63 -5.86 -20.31
N ILE A 221 -13.28 -6.18 -21.56
CA ILE A 221 -13.33 -5.26 -22.69
C ILE A 221 -14.41 -5.77 -23.63
N ARG A 222 -15.55 -5.08 -23.70
CA ARG A 222 -16.73 -5.55 -24.43
C ARG A 222 -16.47 -5.67 -25.92
N LYS A 223 -15.61 -4.80 -26.48
CA LYS A 223 -15.19 -4.90 -27.89
C LYS A 223 -14.36 -6.15 -28.16
N TYR A 224 -13.65 -6.67 -27.15
CA TYR A 224 -12.70 -7.77 -27.29
C TYR A 224 -12.95 -8.89 -26.26
N PRO A 225 -14.07 -9.62 -26.34
CA PRO A 225 -14.49 -10.59 -25.32
C PRO A 225 -13.49 -11.73 -25.07
N LEU A 226 -12.72 -12.15 -26.09
CA LEU A 226 -11.71 -13.20 -25.92
C LEU A 226 -10.62 -12.84 -24.90
N LEU A 227 -10.38 -11.55 -24.61
CA LEU A 227 -9.42 -11.13 -23.60
C LEU A 227 -9.77 -11.75 -22.23
N THR A 228 -11.05 -11.87 -21.88
CA THR A 228 -11.47 -12.53 -20.64
C THR A 228 -11.90 -13.98 -20.84
N GLU A 229 -12.53 -14.34 -21.97
CA GLU A 229 -12.95 -15.73 -22.23
C GLU A 229 -11.76 -16.69 -22.36
N VAL A 230 -10.65 -16.23 -22.95
CA VAL A 230 -9.40 -16.99 -23.10
C VAL A 230 -8.34 -16.48 -22.13
N GLY A 231 -8.00 -15.18 -22.21
CA GLY A 231 -6.93 -14.59 -21.40
C GLY A 231 -7.22 -14.58 -19.90
N GLY A 232 -8.49 -14.74 -19.49
CA GLY A 232 -8.88 -14.82 -18.08
C GLY A 232 -8.49 -16.12 -17.37
N TRP A 233 -7.96 -17.12 -18.07
CA TRP A 233 -7.70 -18.45 -17.49
C TRP A 233 -6.39 -19.07 -17.97
N ARG A 234 -5.67 -19.73 -17.06
CA ARG A 234 -4.48 -20.53 -17.38
C ARG A 234 -4.63 -21.97 -16.88
N PRO A 235 -3.95 -22.95 -17.51
CA PRO A 235 -4.16 -24.37 -17.20
C PRO A 235 -3.52 -24.84 -15.89
N SER A 236 -2.47 -24.15 -15.42
CA SER A 236 -1.74 -24.46 -14.19
C SER A 236 -0.97 -23.23 -13.71
N SER A 237 -0.37 -23.29 -12.53
CA SER A 237 0.55 -22.27 -12.02
C SER A 237 1.87 -22.89 -11.58
N GLN A 238 2.96 -22.15 -11.80
CA GLN A 238 4.27 -22.52 -11.26
C GLN A 238 4.25 -22.44 -9.73
N ARG A 239 4.64 -23.53 -9.07
CA ARG A 239 4.77 -23.63 -7.63
C ARG A 239 6.24 -23.49 -7.22
N GLY A 240 6.55 -22.37 -6.55
CA GLY A 240 7.91 -21.99 -6.16
C GLY A 240 8.65 -21.22 -7.24
N SER A 241 9.93 -20.91 -6.98
CA SER A 241 10.78 -20.12 -7.87
C SER A 241 12.14 -20.79 -8.09
N GLY A 242 12.69 -20.64 -9.29
CA GLY A 242 13.98 -21.23 -9.69
C GLY A 242 13.89 -22.68 -10.23
N PRO A 243 15.05 -23.33 -10.47
CA PRO A 243 15.14 -24.61 -11.18
C PRO A 243 14.40 -25.79 -10.52
N GLY A 244 14.12 -25.71 -9.22
CA GLY A 244 13.38 -26.73 -8.48
C GLY A 244 11.87 -26.53 -8.47
N SER A 245 11.35 -25.46 -9.08
CA SER A 245 9.92 -25.18 -9.13
C SER A 245 9.15 -26.27 -9.88
N THR A 246 7.88 -26.45 -9.52
CA THR A 246 6.99 -27.44 -10.15
C THR A 246 5.76 -26.75 -10.73
N GLN A 247 4.83 -27.51 -11.29
CA GLN A 247 3.50 -27.04 -11.68
C GLN A 247 2.47 -27.64 -10.73
N ASP A 248 1.47 -26.86 -10.34
CA ASP A 248 0.40 -27.32 -9.45
C ASP A 248 -0.66 -28.20 -10.17
N GLY A 249 -0.75 -28.12 -11.50
CA GLY A 249 -1.73 -28.82 -12.31
C GLY A 249 -3.18 -28.33 -12.12
N MET A 250 -3.37 -27.15 -11.53
CA MET A 250 -4.69 -26.61 -11.19
C MET A 250 -5.02 -25.41 -12.08
N PRO A 251 -6.11 -25.45 -12.86
CA PRO A 251 -6.58 -24.29 -13.60
C PRO A 251 -6.85 -23.12 -12.65
N HIS A 252 -6.38 -21.93 -13.03
CA HIS A 252 -6.54 -20.71 -12.27
C HIS A 252 -7.03 -19.59 -13.18
N GLY A 253 -7.94 -18.76 -12.69
CA GLY A 253 -8.42 -17.62 -13.45
C GLY A 253 -9.58 -16.89 -12.79
N GLY A 254 -10.19 -16.03 -13.61
CA GLY A 254 -11.19 -15.05 -13.20
C GLY A 254 -10.91 -13.70 -13.84
N PHE A 255 -11.95 -12.87 -13.90
CA PHE A 255 -11.90 -11.49 -14.37
C PHE A 255 -13.02 -10.69 -13.71
N TYR A 256 -12.89 -9.38 -13.76
CA TYR A 256 -13.90 -8.41 -13.35
C TYR A 256 -14.72 -8.00 -14.57
N THR A 257 -16.04 -8.07 -14.46
CA THR A 257 -16.91 -7.37 -15.41
C THR A 257 -16.70 -5.86 -15.29
N GLN A 258 -17.14 -5.10 -16.28
CA GLN A 258 -17.08 -3.65 -16.14
C GLN A 258 -17.93 -3.12 -14.98
N ASP A 259 -18.98 -3.84 -14.55
CA ASP A 259 -19.78 -3.44 -13.40
C ASP A 259 -19.07 -3.76 -12.08
N ASP A 260 -18.33 -4.87 -11.99
CA ASP A 260 -17.43 -5.15 -10.86
C ASP A 260 -16.37 -4.04 -10.72
N LEU A 261 -15.76 -3.60 -11.83
CA LEU A 261 -14.76 -2.53 -11.81
C LEU A 261 -15.38 -1.19 -11.39
N ARG A 262 -16.59 -0.86 -11.86
CA ARG A 262 -17.33 0.33 -11.40
C ARG A 262 -17.67 0.25 -9.91
N GLU A 263 -18.04 -0.93 -9.40
CA GLU A 263 -18.24 -1.16 -7.97
C GLU A 263 -16.96 -0.91 -7.17
N ILE A 264 -15.83 -1.47 -7.60
CA ILE A 264 -14.52 -1.27 -6.97
C ILE A 264 -14.16 0.22 -6.92
N VAL A 265 -14.31 0.93 -8.04
CA VAL A 265 -14.03 2.38 -8.13
C VAL A 265 -14.92 3.19 -7.20
N ALA A 266 -16.24 2.95 -7.22
CA ALA A 266 -17.18 3.68 -6.37
C ALA A 266 -16.94 3.38 -4.89
N TYR A 267 -16.66 2.12 -4.55
CA TYR A 267 -16.35 1.69 -3.19
C TYR A 267 -15.06 2.31 -2.65
N ALA A 268 -14.03 2.44 -3.50
CA ALA A 268 -12.77 3.10 -3.19
C ALA A 268 -12.96 4.61 -2.99
N ALA A 269 -13.70 5.28 -3.88
CA ALA A 269 -13.97 6.71 -3.80
C ALA A 269 -14.66 7.08 -2.48
N ALA A 270 -15.64 6.29 -2.04
CA ALA A 270 -16.33 6.46 -0.75
C ALA A 270 -15.42 6.28 0.49
N ARG A 271 -14.15 5.93 0.28
CA ARG A 271 -13.13 5.69 1.32
C ARG A 271 -11.92 6.59 1.16
N GLY A 272 -11.98 7.56 0.23
CA GLY A 272 -10.86 8.44 -0.09
C GLY A 272 -9.74 7.74 -0.85
N VAL A 273 -9.99 6.60 -1.49
CA VAL A 273 -9.00 5.86 -2.26
C VAL A 273 -9.25 6.06 -3.76
N THR A 274 -8.23 6.50 -4.49
CA THR A 274 -8.22 6.54 -5.95
C THR A 274 -7.76 5.18 -6.49
N VAL A 275 -8.45 4.63 -7.48
CA VAL A 275 -8.02 3.41 -8.17
C VAL A 275 -7.35 3.78 -9.50
N VAL A 276 -6.07 3.46 -9.62
CA VAL A 276 -5.27 3.65 -10.84
C VAL A 276 -5.22 2.29 -11.56
N PRO A 277 -5.86 2.14 -12.73
CA PRO A 277 -5.78 0.89 -13.49
C PRO A 277 -4.45 0.79 -14.21
N GLU A 278 -3.96 -0.43 -14.44
CA GLU A 278 -2.82 -0.71 -15.33
C GLU A 278 -3.14 -1.82 -16.34
N ILE A 279 -2.86 -1.52 -17.61
CA ILE A 279 -2.87 -2.47 -18.73
C ILE A 279 -1.44 -2.55 -19.28
N GLU A 280 -0.75 -3.63 -18.98
CA GLU A 280 0.66 -3.86 -19.34
C GLU A 280 0.92 -3.85 -20.84
N LEU A 281 1.90 -3.05 -21.28
CA LEU A 281 2.31 -2.89 -22.68
C LEU A 281 3.80 -2.49 -22.80
N PRO A 282 4.54 -2.90 -23.84
CA PRO A 282 4.23 -3.96 -24.81
C PRO A 282 4.81 -5.34 -24.42
N GLY A 283 5.45 -5.44 -23.25
CA GLY A 283 5.76 -6.71 -22.58
C GLY A 283 4.58 -7.18 -21.73
N HIS A 284 4.72 -8.31 -21.02
CA HIS A 284 3.69 -8.81 -20.09
C HIS A 284 2.30 -9.02 -20.74
N VAL A 285 2.29 -9.49 -22.00
CA VAL A 285 1.10 -9.46 -22.87
C VAL A 285 0.65 -10.85 -23.35
N GLN A 286 1.28 -11.94 -22.92
CA GLN A 286 0.97 -13.26 -23.48
C GLN A 286 -0.51 -13.67 -23.30
N ALA A 287 -1.20 -13.22 -22.25
CA ALA A 287 -2.63 -13.47 -22.11
C ALA A 287 -3.47 -12.80 -23.23
N ALA A 288 -3.10 -11.59 -23.64
CA ALA A 288 -3.74 -10.88 -24.75
C ALA A 288 -3.41 -11.55 -26.09
N ILE A 289 -2.15 -11.98 -26.30
CA ILE A 289 -1.73 -12.71 -27.50
C ILE A 289 -2.44 -14.07 -27.59
N ALA A 290 -2.61 -14.78 -26.49
CA ALA A 290 -3.36 -16.05 -26.46
C ALA A 290 -4.83 -15.86 -26.86
N ALA A 291 -5.44 -14.74 -26.46
CA ALA A 291 -6.81 -14.38 -26.83
C ALA A 291 -6.92 -13.94 -28.30
N TYR A 292 -5.96 -13.15 -28.78
CA TYR A 292 -5.90 -12.60 -30.14
C TYR A 292 -4.50 -12.80 -30.72
N PRO A 293 -4.23 -13.96 -31.36
CA PRO A 293 -2.88 -14.31 -31.82
C PRO A 293 -2.26 -13.31 -32.79
N GLN A 294 -3.08 -12.55 -33.53
CA GLN A 294 -2.60 -11.49 -34.42
C GLN A 294 -1.91 -10.31 -33.71
N LEU A 295 -1.93 -10.25 -32.38
CA LEU A 295 -1.20 -9.26 -31.59
C LEU A 295 0.26 -9.65 -31.35
N GLY A 296 0.61 -10.93 -31.51
CA GLY A 296 1.97 -11.44 -31.29
C GLY A 296 2.82 -11.45 -32.56
N LEU A 297 4.03 -12.00 -32.42
CA LEU A 297 5.02 -12.18 -33.50
C LEU A 297 5.19 -13.65 -33.89
N VAL A 298 4.66 -14.58 -33.09
CA VAL A 298 4.79 -16.03 -33.31
C VAL A 298 3.55 -16.60 -34.00
N ALA A 299 3.77 -17.61 -34.85
CA ALA A 299 2.69 -18.26 -35.59
C ALA A 299 2.01 -19.36 -34.77
N GLU A 300 2.70 -19.94 -33.79
CA GLU A 300 2.11 -20.97 -32.93
C GLU A 300 1.06 -20.37 -31.99
N PRO A 301 -0.11 -21.02 -31.82
CA PRO A 301 -1.07 -20.64 -30.81
C PRO A 301 -0.47 -20.72 -29.41
N LEU A 302 -0.59 -19.63 -28.65
CA LEU A 302 -0.19 -19.56 -27.26
C LEU A 302 -1.40 -19.77 -26.34
N ALA A 303 -1.12 -20.23 -25.11
CA ALA A 303 -2.05 -20.13 -23.99
C ALA A 303 -1.53 -19.07 -23.00
N PRO A 304 -2.35 -18.51 -22.11
CA PRO A 304 -1.86 -17.67 -21.02
C PRO A 304 -0.77 -18.40 -20.23
N TRP A 305 0.29 -17.68 -19.87
CA TRP A 305 1.51 -18.30 -19.36
C TRP A 305 1.28 -18.91 -17.98
N ASN A 306 1.95 -20.02 -17.69
CA ASN A 306 1.87 -20.73 -16.42
C ASN A 306 3.22 -20.76 -15.67
N GLY A 307 4.19 -19.99 -16.15
CA GLY A 307 5.46 -19.71 -15.50
C GLY A 307 5.53 -18.29 -14.94
N TRP A 308 6.57 -18.03 -14.15
CA TRP A 308 6.89 -16.71 -13.61
C TRP A 308 8.17 -16.14 -14.24
N GLY A 309 8.32 -14.81 -14.18
CA GLY A 309 9.51 -14.08 -14.61
C GLY A 309 9.28 -13.29 -15.90
N ILE A 310 10.38 -12.95 -16.58
CA ILE A 310 10.35 -12.14 -17.79
C ILE A 310 10.04 -13.02 -19.01
N ASN A 311 8.92 -12.75 -19.65
CA ASN A 311 8.49 -13.46 -20.85
C ASN A 311 9.21 -12.95 -22.12
N PRO A 312 9.69 -13.84 -23.02
CA PRO A 312 10.19 -13.44 -24.33
C PRO A 312 9.12 -12.86 -25.26
N HIS A 313 7.84 -13.19 -25.07
CA HIS A 313 6.78 -12.78 -25.98
C HIS A 313 6.40 -11.31 -25.80
N ALA A 314 6.50 -10.53 -26.88
CA ALA A 314 6.11 -9.13 -26.93
C ALA A 314 4.99 -8.89 -27.94
N LEU A 315 4.29 -7.77 -27.82
CA LEU A 315 3.38 -7.32 -28.87
C LEU A 315 4.13 -7.07 -30.18
N ASN A 316 3.49 -7.37 -31.30
CA ASN A 316 3.88 -6.71 -32.54
C ASN A 316 3.52 -5.22 -32.48
N VAL A 317 4.14 -4.44 -33.36
CA VAL A 317 4.13 -2.96 -33.33
C VAL A 317 3.45 -2.39 -34.58
N GLU A 318 2.47 -3.10 -35.10
CA GLU A 318 1.62 -2.65 -36.21
C GLU A 318 0.63 -1.57 -35.74
N GLU A 319 0.21 -0.69 -36.65
CA GLU A 319 -0.81 0.33 -36.34
C GLU A 319 -2.14 -0.30 -35.89
N SER A 320 -2.48 -1.50 -36.39
CA SER A 320 -3.66 -2.23 -35.94
C SER A 320 -3.58 -2.67 -34.48
N THR A 321 -2.37 -2.96 -33.99
CA THR A 321 -2.14 -3.34 -32.59
C THR A 321 -2.20 -2.10 -31.69
N VAL A 322 -1.64 -0.97 -32.13
CA VAL A 322 -1.84 0.32 -31.47
C VAL A 322 -3.32 0.65 -31.37
N ALA A 323 -4.07 0.52 -32.48
CA ALA A 323 -5.51 0.79 -32.51
C ALA A 323 -6.30 -0.15 -31.58
N PHE A 324 -5.93 -1.43 -31.50
CA PHE A 324 -6.52 -2.39 -30.57
C PHE A 324 -6.41 -1.91 -29.11
N PHE A 325 -5.21 -1.51 -28.69
CA PHE A 325 -5.01 -1.04 -27.31
C PHE A 325 -5.57 0.35 -27.05
N CYS A 326 -5.66 1.20 -28.08
CA CYS A 326 -6.42 2.44 -28.01
C CYS A 326 -7.90 2.18 -27.67
N ASP A 327 -8.54 1.20 -28.32
CA ASP A 327 -9.91 0.80 -28.01
C ASP A 327 -10.05 0.20 -26.61
N VAL A 328 -9.10 -0.64 -26.17
CA VAL A 328 -9.06 -1.18 -24.80
C VAL A 328 -9.03 -0.04 -23.79
N LEU A 329 -8.11 0.92 -23.98
CA LEU A 329 -7.94 2.05 -23.08
C LEU A 329 -9.16 2.99 -23.07
N ASP A 330 -9.95 3.05 -24.14
CA ASP A 330 -11.21 3.81 -24.16
C ASP A 330 -12.20 3.26 -23.14
N GLU A 331 -12.40 1.94 -23.13
CA GLU A 331 -13.30 1.28 -22.18
C GLU A 331 -12.77 1.38 -20.74
N ILE A 332 -11.45 1.28 -20.54
CA ILE A 332 -10.82 1.49 -19.22
C ILE A 332 -11.01 2.94 -18.74
N ILE A 333 -10.70 3.94 -19.57
CA ILE A 333 -10.83 5.36 -19.18
C ILE A 333 -12.27 5.74 -18.85
N GLU A 334 -13.26 5.10 -19.46
CA GLU A 334 -14.67 5.30 -19.13
C GLU A 334 -15.00 4.85 -17.69
N ILE A 335 -14.40 3.76 -17.22
CA ILE A 335 -14.67 3.16 -15.91
C ILE A 335 -13.88 3.87 -14.80
N PHE A 336 -12.62 4.22 -15.06
CA PHE A 336 -11.70 4.72 -14.04
C PHE A 336 -11.57 6.26 -14.11
N PRO A 337 -12.03 7.00 -13.09
CA PRO A 337 -11.96 8.46 -13.07
C PRO A 337 -10.57 9.01 -12.77
N SER A 338 -9.59 8.14 -12.46
CA SER A 338 -8.20 8.51 -12.18
C SER A 338 -7.64 9.43 -13.25
N GLU A 339 -6.89 10.45 -12.83
CA GLU A 339 -6.19 11.34 -13.76
C GLU A 339 -5.04 10.64 -14.49
N VAL A 340 -4.52 9.56 -13.90
CA VAL A 340 -3.42 8.76 -14.45
C VAL A 340 -3.89 7.36 -14.82
N ILE A 341 -3.38 6.84 -15.93
CA ILE A 341 -3.67 5.49 -16.45
C ILE A 341 -2.36 4.74 -16.62
N GLY A 342 -2.24 3.59 -15.96
CA GLY A 342 -1.08 2.71 -16.03
C GLY A 342 -1.02 1.96 -17.35
N ILE A 343 0.17 1.92 -17.95
CA ILE A 343 0.43 1.12 -19.16
C ILE A 343 1.62 0.16 -19.00
N GLY A 344 2.16 0.03 -17.78
CA GLY A 344 3.39 -0.70 -17.54
C GLY A 344 4.60 -0.07 -18.23
N GLY A 345 5.22 -0.83 -19.13
CA GLY A 345 6.39 -0.43 -19.92
C GLY A 345 7.69 -1.15 -19.54
N ASP A 346 7.64 -2.00 -18.53
CA ASP A 346 8.78 -2.73 -17.98
C ASP A 346 9.09 -4.03 -18.75
N GLU A 347 10.31 -4.52 -18.50
CA GLU A 347 10.82 -5.87 -18.84
C GLU A 347 10.55 -6.40 -20.27
N CYS A 348 10.26 -5.51 -21.23
CA CYS A 348 9.96 -5.88 -22.60
C CYS A 348 11.21 -6.36 -23.34
N ARG A 349 11.35 -7.68 -23.52
CA ARG A 349 12.46 -8.28 -24.25
C ARG A 349 12.41 -7.95 -25.74
N LYS A 350 13.56 -7.64 -26.32
CA LYS A 350 13.70 -7.21 -27.73
C LYS A 350 14.00 -8.34 -28.71
N ASP A 351 14.13 -9.57 -28.22
CA ASP A 351 14.64 -10.69 -29.02
C ASP A 351 13.72 -11.04 -30.20
N GLU A 352 12.39 -11.02 -30.00
CA GLU A 352 11.43 -11.30 -31.07
C GLU A 352 11.41 -10.18 -32.12
N TRP A 353 11.47 -8.90 -31.71
CA TRP A 353 11.55 -7.78 -32.65
C TRP A 353 12.81 -7.81 -33.51
N ARG A 354 13.94 -8.24 -32.96
CA ARG A 354 15.19 -8.42 -33.72
C ARG A 354 15.10 -9.56 -34.75
N ALA A 355 14.35 -10.60 -34.41
CA ALA A 355 14.21 -11.79 -35.26
C ALA A 355 13.12 -11.64 -36.33
N ASP A 356 12.12 -10.78 -36.11
CA ASP A 356 10.96 -10.65 -36.99
C ASP A 356 11.22 -9.69 -38.17
N ALA A 357 11.07 -10.22 -39.39
CA ALA A 357 11.34 -9.48 -40.63
C ALA A 357 10.37 -8.30 -40.83
N ARG A 358 9.11 -8.44 -40.40
CA ARG A 358 8.10 -7.37 -40.54
C ARG A 358 8.41 -6.21 -39.58
N THR A 359 8.80 -6.51 -38.35
CA THR A 359 9.23 -5.52 -37.36
C THR A 359 10.45 -4.72 -37.85
N GLN A 360 11.44 -5.40 -38.43
CA GLN A 360 12.62 -4.75 -39.02
C GLN A 360 12.29 -3.91 -40.27
N GLU A 361 11.24 -4.26 -41.03
CA GLU A 361 10.70 -3.40 -42.09
C GLU A 361 10.02 -2.15 -41.53
N LEU A 362 9.14 -2.31 -40.54
CA LEU A 362 8.45 -1.21 -39.86
C LEU A 362 9.42 -0.20 -39.24
N MET A 363 10.50 -0.67 -38.61
CA MET A 363 11.55 0.21 -38.08
C MET A 363 12.18 1.07 -39.18
N ARG A 364 12.49 0.49 -40.35
CA ARG A 364 13.03 1.24 -41.51
C ARG A 364 12.02 2.23 -42.08
N GLU A 365 10.75 1.85 -42.19
CA GLU A 365 9.67 2.73 -42.64
C GLU A 365 9.50 3.95 -41.73
N ARG A 366 9.70 3.76 -40.42
CA ARG A 366 9.57 4.79 -39.38
C ARG A 366 10.87 5.56 -39.10
N GLY A 367 11.98 5.14 -39.70
CA GLY A 367 13.30 5.75 -39.48
C GLY A 367 13.85 5.53 -38.08
N LEU A 368 13.50 4.42 -37.43
CA LEU A 368 13.96 4.04 -36.08
C LEU A 368 15.22 3.18 -36.18
N ALA A 369 16.23 3.48 -35.37
CA ALA A 369 17.53 2.83 -35.41
C ALA A 369 17.62 1.59 -34.51
N THR A 370 16.85 1.54 -33.42
CA THR A 370 16.93 0.47 -32.41
C THR A 370 15.55 0.02 -31.95
N GLU A 371 15.49 -1.19 -31.37
CA GLU A 371 14.27 -1.70 -30.75
C GLU A 371 13.82 -0.91 -29.52
N ASP A 372 14.73 -0.20 -28.85
CA ASP A 372 14.38 0.69 -27.73
C ASP A 372 13.67 1.95 -28.24
N GLU A 373 14.12 2.49 -29.39
CA GLU A 373 13.40 3.56 -30.10
C GLU A 373 12.03 3.06 -30.60
N LEU A 374 11.90 1.77 -30.95
CA LEU A 374 10.62 1.17 -31.32
C LEU A 374 9.64 1.03 -30.16
N GLN A 375 10.09 0.59 -28.98
CA GLN A 375 9.26 0.62 -27.77
C GLN A 375 8.83 2.05 -27.46
N SER A 376 9.76 3.00 -27.53
CA SER A 376 9.50 4.42 -27.28
C SER A 376 8.44 4.97 -28.23
N TRP A 377 8.53 4.60 -29.52
CA TRP A 377 7.50 4.94 -30.51
C TRP A 377 6.14 4.37 -30.11
N PHE A 378 6.06 3.09 -29.74
CA PHE A 378 4.79 2.46 -29.34
C PHE A 378 4.17 3.16 -28.13
N ILE A 379 4.97 3.39 -27.07
CA ILE A 379 4.53 4.09 -25.86
C ILE A 379 4.07 5.51 -26.18
N ALA A 380 4.77 6.25 -27.05
CA ALA A 380 4.39 7.60 -27.44
C ALA A 380 3.03 7.64 -28.16
N ARG A 381 2.70 6.62 -28.95
CA ARG A 381 1.38 6.50 -29.62
C ARG A 381 0.26 6.28 -28.60
N ILE A 382 0.52 5.45 -27.57
CA ILE A 382 -0.43 5.22 -26.48
C ILE A 382 -0.58 6.49 -25.61
N ASP A 383 0.51 7.17 -25.27
CA ASP A 383 0.48 8.44 -24.53
C ASP A 383 -0.37 9.49 -25.26
N GLU A 384 -0.17 9.66 -26.57
CA GLU A 384 -0.96 10.60 -27.37
C GLU A 384 -2.47 10.33 -27.24
N HIS A 385 -2.87 9.06 -27.28
CA HIS A 385 -4.25 8.64 -27.16
C HIS A 385 -4.84 8.89 -25.77
N VAL A 386 -4.07 8.60 -24.71
CA VAL A 386 -4.44 8.83 -23.31
C VAL A 386 -4.57 10.34 -23.04
N ARG A 387 -3.63 11.16 -23.51
CA ARG A 387 -3.68 12.62 -23.37
C ARG A 387 -4.83 13.25 -24.15
N ALA A 388 -5.17 12.73 -25.33
CA ALA A 388 -6.34 13.19 -26.09
C ALA A 388 -7.66 13.02 -25.32
N ARG A 389 -7.68 12.17 -24.28
CA ARG A 389 -8.82 11.95 -23.36
C ARG A 389 -8.70 12.70 -22.05
N GLY A 390 -7.75 13.61 -21.92
CA GLY A 390 -7.54 14.42 -20.72
C GLY A 390 -6.95 13.63 -19.55
N ARG A 391 -6.26 12.50 -19.83
CA ARG A 391 -5.55 11.70 -18.83
C ARG A 391 -4.04 11.82 -19.02
N ARG A 392 -3.28 11.43 -17.99
CA ARG A 392 -1.81 11.34 -18.03
C ARG A 392 -1.39 9.89 -18.00
N LEU A 393 -0.29 9.56 -18.68
CA LEU A 393 0.28 8.23 -18.63
C LEU A 393 0.97 7.99 -17.28
N TYR A 394 0.78 6.81 -16.71
CA TYR A 394 1.54 6.26 -15.59
C TYR A 394 2.28 5.00 -16.07
N GLY A 395 3.53 4.82 -15.71
CA GLY A 395 4.29 3.62 -16.10
C GLY A 395 5.60 3.48 -15.35
N TRP A 396 6.19 2.30 -15.47
CA TRP A 396 7.47 1.96 -14.84
C TRP A 396 8.63 2.76 -15.44
N ASP A 397 9.73 2.93 -14.71
CA ASP A 397 10.80 3.86 -15.09
C ASP A 397 11.49 3.54 -16.43
N GLU A 398 11.26 2.37 -17.03
CA GLU A 398 11.56 2.04 -18.42
C GLU A 398 10.93 2.99 -19.44
N ILE A 399 9.78 3.61 -19.14
CA ILE A 399 9.16 4.60 -20.04
C ILE A 399 10.03 5.86 -20.24
N LEU A 400 11.08 6.04 -19.42
CA LEU A 400 12.08 7.09 -19.59
C LEU A 400 13.08 6.80 -20.72
N GLU A 401 13.20 5.53 -21.09
CA GLU A 401 14.08 5.08 -22.17
C GLU A 401 13.56 5.66 -23.50
N GLY A 402 14.47 6.20 -24.31
CA GLY A 402 14.13 6.90 -25.56
C GLY A 402 13.48 8.29 -25.44
N GLY A 403 13.22 8.80 -24.23
CA GLY A 403 13.06 10.25 -23.96
C GLY A 403 11.79 10.93 -24.50
N THR A 404 10.73 10.18 -24.79
CA THR A 404 9.57 10.69 -25.54
C THR A 404 8.36 11.15 -24.71
N VAL A 405 8.16 10.62 -23.49
CA VAL A 405 6.89 10.86 -22.77
C VAL A 405 6.98 12.11 -21.88
N THR A 406 6.46 13.24 -22.37
CA THR A 406 6.41 14.50 -21.63
C THR A 406 5.19 14.56 -20.72
N GLY A 407 5.38 14.76 -19.42
CA GLY A 407 4.28 14.92 -18.45
C GLY A 407 3.65 13.61 -17.96
N ALA A 408 4.28 12.46 -18.24
CA ALA A 408 3.95 11.19 -17.58
C ALA A 408 4.26 11.24 -16.08
N THR A 409 3.56 10.38 -15.34
CA THR A 409 3.91 10.01 -13.97
C THR A 409 4.73 8.72 -14.00
N VAL A 410 5.91 8.73 -13.37
CA VAL A 410 6.87 7.62 -13.44
C VAL A 410 6.88 6.86 -12.11
N ALA A 411 6.74 5.54 -12.16
CA ALA A 411 6.91 4.63 -11.04
C ALA A 411 8.36 4.14 -10.99
N SER A 412 9.15 4.68 -10.06
CA SER A 412 10.58 4.37 -9.96
C SER A 412 10.81 3.15 -9.08
N TRP A 413 10.99 1.99 -9.72
CA TRP A 413 11.18 0.71 -9.05
C TRP A 413 12.64 0.24 -9.04
N ARG A 414 13.45 0.65 -10.03
CA ARG A 414 14.90 0.35 -10.12
C ARG A 414 15.74 1.28 -9.23
N GLY A 415 15.21 1.68 -8.07
CA GLY A 415 15.87 2.58 -7.14
C GLY A 415 15.68 4.07 -7.47
N THR A 416 16.67 4.90 -7.11
CA THR A 416 16.55 6.37 -7.13
C THR A 416 17.02 7.02 -8.43
N ALA A 417 17.79 6.32 -9.27
CA ALA A 417 18.35 6.88 -10.50
C ALA A 417 17.25 7.34 -11.47
N GLY A 418 16.28 6.47 -11.75
CA GLY A 418 15.12 6.80 -12.59
C GLY A 418 14.32 7.99 -12.06
N ALA A 419 14.04 8.00 -10.75
CA ALA A 419 13.35 9.10 -10.08
C ALA A 419 14.04 10.46 -10.24
N VAL A 420 15.35 10.53 -10.04
CA VAL A 420 16.11 11.79 -10.18
C VAL A 420 16.05 12.30 -11.63
N ILE A 421 16.20 11.40 -12.60
CA ILE A 421 16.16 11.73 -14.02
C ILE A 421 14.76 12.21 -14.42
N ALA A 422 13.71 11.47 -14.05
CA ALA A 422 12.32 11.82 -14.30
C ALA A 422 11.96 13.20 -13.73
N ALA A 423 12.29 13.43 -12.46
CA ALA A 423 11.98 14.69 -11.78
C ALA A 423 12.71 15.89 -12.42
N ARG A 424 13.98 15.73 -12.81
CA ARG A 424 14.75 16.77 -13.54
C ARG A 424 14.18 17.06 -14.92
N ARG A 425 13.62 16.05 -15.59
CA ARG A 425 12.91 16.19 -16.87
C ARG A 425 11.49 16.75 -16.72
N GLY A 426 11.03 17.01 -15.50
CA GLY A 426 9.75 17.65 -15.20
C GLY A 426 8.57 16.68 -15.06
N SER A 427 8.82 15.37 -15.08
CA SER A 427 7.81 14.35 -14.79
C SER A 427 7.54 14.25 -13.30
N ASP A 428 6.30 13.91 -12.96
CA ASP A 428 5.96 13.55 -11.58
C ASP A 428 6.40 12.10 -11.31
N VAL A 429 6.76 11.79 -10.07
CA VAL A 429 7.38 10.50 -9.70
C VAL A 429 6.67 9.91 -8.49
N VAL A 430 6.41 8.61 -8.56
CA VAL A 430 6.01 7.75 -7.44
C VAL A 430 7.16 6.81 -7.15
N MET A 431 7.67 6.84 -5.92
CA MET A 431 8.74 5.94 -5.51
C MET A 431 8.19 4.58 -5.07
N CYS A 432 8.73 3.51 -5.66
CA CYS A 432 8.40 2.14 -5.28
C CYS A 432 9.61 1.21 -5.43
N PRO A 433 10.78 1.54 -4.84
CA PRO A 433 12.01 0.79 -5.04
C PRO A 433 11.88 -0.67 -4.56
N GLU A 434 12.24 -1.59 -5.45
CA GLU A 434 12.13 -3.04 -5.21
C GLU A 434 12.80 -3.48 -3.91
N ASP A 435 13.93 -2.89 -3.56
CA ASP A 435 14.74 -3.32 -2.43
C ASP A 435 14.20 -2.89 -1.06
N THR A 436 13.14 -2.09 -1.04
CA THR A 436 12.61 -1.45 0.17
C THR A 436 11.10 -1.67 0.34
N VAL A 437 10.30 -1.59 -0.74
CA VAL A 437 8.83 -1.60 -0.64
C VAL A 437 8.13 -2.64 -1.51
N TYR A 438 8.84 -3.64 -2.02
CA TYR A 438 8.19 -4.85 -2.54
C TYR A 438 7.76 -5.75 -1.37
N LEU A 439 6.46 -5.99 -1.30
CA LEU A 439 5.78 -6.67 -0.19
C LEU A 439 5.55 -8.15 -0.48
N ASP A 440 5.82 -8.62 -1.69
CA ASP A 440 5.91 -10.05 -2.03
C ASP A 440 7.20 -10.69 -1.52
N TYR A 441 8.23 -9.88 -1.27
CA TYR A 441 9.52 -10.34 -0.75
C TYR A 441 9.41 -10.92 0.66
N ARG A 442 10.32 -11.86 0.97
CA ARG A 442 10.39 -12.51 2.28
C ARG A 442 10.65 -11.51 3.41
N GLN A 443 10.07 -11.80 4.58
CA GLN A 443 10.11 -10.89 5.74
C GLN A 443 11.25 -11.16 6.72
N SER A 444 11.94 -12.30 6.58
CA SER A 444 13.12 -12.65 7.37
C SER A 444 14.00 -13.68 6.65
N ASP A 445 15.14 -14.01 7.27
CA ASP A 445 16.02 -15.13 6.88
C ASP A 445 15.58 -16.49 7.44
N SER A 446 14.42 -16.56 8.11
CA SER A 446 13.92 -17.84 8.59
C SER A 446 13.64 -18.79 7.41
N PRO A 447 14.08 -20.06 7.47
CA PRO A 447 13.71 -21.06 6.47
C PRO A 447 12.22 -21.40 6.50
N ASP A 448 11.50 -20.99 7.55
CA ASP A 448 10.06 -21.20 7.68
C ASP A 448 9.25 -20.13 6.92
N GLU A 449 9.89 -19.07 6.42
CA GLU A 449 9.21 -18.10 5.55
C GLU A 449 8.61 -18.84 4.34
N PRO A 450 7.35 -18.54 3.99
CA PRO A 450 6.63 -19.24 2.94
C PRO A 450 7.16 -18.84 1.56
N ILE A 451 7.69 -19.81 0.81
CA ILE A 451 8.22 -19.61 -0.55
C ILE A 451 9.18 -18.40 -0.61
N PRO A 452 10.36 -18.48 0.04
CA PRO A 452 11.20 -17.32 0.27
C PRO A 452 11.75 -16.76 -1.04
N THR A 453 11.26 -15.58 -1.44
CA THR A 453 11.68 -14.89 -2.66
C THR A 453 12.21 -13.50 -2.35
N GLY A 454 13.06 -12.99 -3.25
CA GLY A 454 13.57 -11.64 -3.17
C GLY A 454 14.56 -11.41 -2.02
N LEU A 455 14.63 -10.14 -1.61
CA LEU A 455 15.43 -9.67 -0.48
C LEU A 455 14.67 -9.82 0.84
N VAL A 456 15.39 -9.75 1.98
CA VAL A 456 14.72 -9.52 3.25
C VAL A 456 14.17 -8.10 3.29
N THR A 457 12.85 -7.98 3.30
CA THR A 457 12.13 -6.72 3.47
C THR A 457 11.35 -6.77 4.77
N THR A 458 11.94 -6.24 5.84
CA THR A 458 11.33 -6.20 7.18
C THR A 458 10.40 -5.00 7.35
N VAL A 459 9.59 -4.99 8.41
CA VAL A 459 8.81 -3.80 8.79
C VAL A 459 9.72 -2.58 9.00
N ALA A 460 10.90 -2.77 9.58
CA ALA A 460 11.85 -1.69 9.80
C ALA A 460 12.40 -1.11 8.48
N HIS A 461 12.66 -1.95 7.48
CA HIS A 461 13.05 -1.48 6.14
C HIS A 461 11.94 -0.61 5.53
N VAL A 462 10.70 -1.11 5.53
CA VAL A 462 9.56 -0.40 4.95
C VAL A 462 9.25 0.90 5.69
N ARG A 463 9.37 0.92 7.03
CA ARG A 463 9.20 2.15 7.83
C ARG A 463 10.33 3.16 7.61
N ALA A 464 11.55 2.71 7.35
CA ALA A 464 12.67 3.59 7.06
C ALA A 464 12.61 4.21 5.66
N PHE A 465 11.65 3.79 4.81
CA PHE A 465 11.48 4.31 3.48
C PHE A 465 11.23 5.82 3.47
N ASP A 466 12.07 6.56 2.74
CA ASP A 466 11.83 7.96 2.41
C ASP A 466 11.71 8.09 0.87
N PRO A 467 10.54 8.51 0.35
CA PRO A 467 10.38 8.75 -1.07
C PRO A 467 11.30 9.83 -1.65
N ILE A 468 11.88 10.74 -0.86
CA ILE A 468 12.72 11.80 -1.43
C ILE A 468 14.16 11.29 -1.60
N PRO A 469 14.69 11.15 -2.83
CA PRO A 469 16.08 10.75 -3.01
C PRO A 469 17.05 11.79 -2.43
N GLU A 470 18.09 11.36 -1.72
CA GLU A 470 19.09 12.26 -1.14
C GLU A 470 19.77 13.14 -2.20
N ALA A 471 20.04 12.56 -3.37
CA ALA A 471 20.68 13.23 -4.51
C ALA A 471 19.77 14.24 -5.24
N LEU A 472 18.47 14.33 -4.89
CA LEU A 472 17.52 15.19 -5.59
C LEU A 472 17.53 16.62 -5.02
N GLU A 473 17.77 17.58 -5.90
CA GLU A 473 17.80 19.00 -5.57
C GLU A 473 16.43 19.52 -5.11
N ASN A 474 16.43 20.50 -4.20
CA ASN A 474 15.21 21.04 -3.59
C ASN A 474 14.15 21.51 -4.60
N GLU A 475 14.58 22.08 -5.74
CA GLU A 475 13.67 22.56 -6.79
C GLU A 475 12.89 21.44 -7.48
N HIS A 476 13.41 20.21 -7.48
CA HIS A 476 12.78 19.04 -8.08
C HIS A 476 12.02 18.17 -7.08
N ARG A 477 12.22 18.36 -5.76
CA ARG A 477 11.57 17.54 -4.72
C ARG A 477 10.03 17.56 -4.78
N GLY A 478 9.45 18.68 -5.23
CA GLY A 478 7.99 18.79 -5.42
C GLY A 478 7.41 17.87 -6.51
N ARG A 479 8.26 17.26 -7.35
CA ARG A 479 7.87 16.23 -8.33
C ARG A 479 7.71 14.85 -7.75
N ILE A 480 8.27 14.59 -6.56
CA ILE A 480 8.06 13.33 -5.86
C ILE A 480 6.68 13.41 -5.19
N LEU A 481 5.68 12.78 -5.80
CA LEU A 481 4.30 12.79 -5.29
C LEU A 481 4.18 12.02 -3.97
N GLY A 482 5.04 11.03 -3.78
CA GLY A 482 5.07 10.14 -2.64
C GLY A 482 5.61 8.78 -3.02
N GLY A 483 5.04 7.73 -2.44
CA GLY A 483 5.49 6.37 -2.71
C GLY A 483 4.41 5.32 -2.57
N GLN A 484 4.79 4.10 -2.89
CA GLN A 484 3.89 2.97 -2.95
C GLN A 484 4.63 1.66 -2.65
N GLY A 485 3.97 0.78 -1.90
CA GLY A 485 4.39 -0.62 -1.81
C GLY A 485 3.79 -1.42 -2.95
N ASN A 486 4.53 -2.40 -3.48
CA ASN A 486 4.03 -3.27 -4.54
C ASN A 486 3.86 -4.68 -4.01
N LEU A 487 2.70 -5.29 -4.23
CA LEU A 487 2.46 -6.70 -3.95
C LEU A 487 2.25 -7.45 -5.26
N TRP A 488 3.34 -8.01 -5.78
CA TRP A 488 3.29 -9.01 -6.84
C TRP A 488 2.74 -10.34 -6.31
N ALA A 489 2.01 -11.06 -7.17
CA ALA A 489 1.15 -12.14 -6.70
C ALA A 489 1.56 -13.54 -7.20
N GLU A 490 2.76 -13.77 -7.72
CA GLU A 490 3.23 -15.11 -8.17
C GLU A 490 3.10 -16.18 -7.09
N HIS A 491 3.28 -15.77 -5.82
CA HIS A 491 3.20 -16.64 -4.65
C HIS A 491 2.14 -16.20 -3.64
N VAL A 492 1.19 -15.35 -4.07
CA VAL A 492 0.09 -14.81 -3.25
C VAL A 492 -1.24 -15.35 -3.75
N ASP A 493 -1.45 -16.65 -3.52
CA ASP A 493 -2.57 -17.43 -4.05
C ASP A 493 -3.89 -17.31 -3.28
N SER A 494 -3.94 -16.54 -2.20
CA SER A 494 -5.10 -16.46 -1.31
C SER A 494 -5.15 -15.19 -0.49
N ALA A 495 -6.35 -14.82 -0.01
CA ALA A 495 -6.56 -13.70 0.91
C ALA A 495 -5.68 -13.79 2.17
N ARG A 496 -5.50 -15.00 2.71
CA ARG A 496 -4.68 -15.26 3.90
C ARG A 496 -3.19 -15.03 3.62
N ARG A 497 -2.71 -15.51 2.47
CA ARG A 497 -1.34 -15.25 2.02
C ARG A 497 -1.11 -13.76 1.77
N ARG A 498 -2.10 -13.05 1.23
CA ARG A 498 -2.03 -11.60 1.05
C ARG A 498 -1.93 -10.86 2.38
N ASP A 499 -2.76 -11.20 3.36
CA ASP A 499 -2.66 -10.59 4.69
C ASP A 499 -1.28 -10.82 5.31
N TYR A 500 -0.76 -12.04 5.20
CA TYR A 500 0.57 -12.39 5.68
C TYR A 500 1.66 -11.52 5.04
N GLN A 501 1.58 -11.29 3.73
CA GLN A 501 2.58 -10.51 3.00
C GLN A 501 2.46 -9.01 3.25
N LEU A 502 1.25 -8.48 3.28
CA LEU A 502 1.02 -7.06 3.52
C LEU A 502 1.34 -6.67 4.97
N PHE A 503 0.91 -7.46 5.95
CA PHE A 503 0.93 -7.03 7.35
C PHE A 503 1.97 -7.78 8.18
N PRO A 504 2.71 -7.09 9.08
CA PRO A 504 2.53 -5.68 9.49
C PRO A 504 3.31 -4.63 8.67
N ARG A 505 3.93 -4.98 7.54
CA ARG A 505 4.75 -4.05 6.74
C ARG A 505 3.98 -2.86 6.19
N LEU A 506 2.72 -3.04 5.80
CA LEU A 506 1.85 -1.98 5.31
C LEU A 506 1.59 -0.89 6.37
N CYS A 507 1.62 -1.26 7.65
CA CYS A 507 1.59 -0.28 8.75
C CYS A 507 2.85 0.60 8.74
N GLY A 508 4.02 0.01 8.49
CA GLY A 508 5.28 0.73 8.33
C GLY A 508 5.28 1.65 7.12
N LEU A 509 4.71 1.19 5.99
CA LEU A 509 4.56 2.00 4.79
C LEU A 509 3.64 3.20 5.04
N ALA A 510 2.48 2.97 5.65
CA ALA A 510 1.51 4.01 5.98
C ALA A 510 2.12 5.08 6.89
N GLU A 511 2.87 4.67 7.90
CA GLU A 511 3.60 5.58 8.78
C GLU A 511 4.66 6.38 8.02
N ALA A 512 5.48 5.73 7.18
CA ALA A 512 6.51 6.38 6.38
C ALA A 512 5.91 7.42 5.41
N LEU A 513 4.75 7.13 4.83
CA LEU A 513 4.12 7.99 3.84
C LEU A 513 3.21 9.08 4.44
N TRP A 514 2.74 8.89 5.67
CA TRP A 514 1.94 9.88 6.40
C TRP A 514 2.79 10.80 7.27
N SER A 515 3.60 10.23 8.15
CA SER A 515 4.38 10.94 9.17
C SER A 515 5.81 11.25 8.71
N GLY A 516 6.29 10.62 7.64
CA GLY A 516 7.64 10.80 7.13
C GLY A 516 8.72 10.34 8.12
N GLN A 517 9.83 11.08 8.12
CA GLN A 517 11.00 10.81 8.96
C GLN A 517 11.03 11.63 10.26
N ASP A 518 9.86 12.04 10.77
CA ASP A 518 9.76 12.70 12.08
C ASP A 518 10.38 11.83 13.19
N PRO A 519 11.34 12.34 14.00
CA PRO A 519 12.05 11.53 14.99
C PRO A 519 11.15 10.90 16.06
N ASP A 520 10.09 11.58 16.49
CA ASP A 520 9.17 11.06 17.51
C ASP A 520 8.30 9.94 16.91
N ALA A 521 7.84 10.14 15.67
CA ALA A 521 7.15 9.12 14.90
C ALA A 521 8.03 7.88 14.69
N VAL A 522 9.31 8.04 14.32
CA VAL A 522 10.28 6.95 14.17
C VAL A 522 10.48 6.21 15.49
N GLY A 523 10.78 6.95 16.57
CA GLY A 523 11.17 6.39 17.85
C GLY A 523 10.05 5.61 18.55
N SER A 524 8.79 6.06 18.38
CA SER A 524 7.61 5.45 19.02
C SER A 524 6.90 4.39 18.17
N PHE A 525 7.35 4.15 16.94
CA PHE A 525 6.67 3.24 16.01
C PHE A 525 6.53 1.80 16.53
N PRO A 526 7.55 1.17 17.15
CA PRO A 526 7.43 -0.21 17.64
C PRO A 526 6.30 -0.39 18.66
N GLU A 527 6.16 0.52 19.63
CA GLU A 527 5.12 0.46 20.65
C GLU A 527 3.73 0.66 20.07
N ARG A 528 3.60 1.60 19.13
CA ARG A 528 2.32 1.88 18.45
C ARG A 528 1.91 0.73 17.55
N LEU A 529 2.88 0.10 16.86
CA LEU A 529 2.63 -1.07 16.05
C LEU A 529 2.11 -2.24 16.89
N GLU A 530 2.74 -2.51 18.04
CA GLU A 530 2.31 -3.58 18.96
C GLU A 530 0.85 -3.38 19.40
N ALA A 531 0.48 -2.16 19.78
CA ALA A 531 -0.90 -1.82 20.10
C ALA A 531 -1.84 -1.96 18.88
N HIS A 532 -1.35 -1.64 17.68
CA HIS A 532 -2.12 -1.72 16.44
C HIS A 532 -2.39 -3.17 15.99
N LEU A 533 -1.55 -4.14 16.37
CA LEU A 533 -1.78 -5.56 16.06
C LEU A 533 -3.15 -6.05 16.55
N ALA A 534 -3.59 -5.60 17.73
CA ALA A 534 -4.92 -5.94 18.26
C ALA A 534 -6.07 -5.41 17.38
N ARG A 535 -5.87 -4.30 16.66
CA ARG A 535 -6.83 -3.76 15.68
C ARG A 535 -6.85 -4.62 14.42
N LEU A 536 -5.68 -5.05 13.94
CA LEU A 536 -5.58 -6.00 12.82
C LEU A 536 -6.28 -7.33 13.13
N GLU A 537 -6.08 -7.87 14.33
CA GLU A 537 -6.78 -9.09 14.78
C GLU A 537 -8.30 -8.91 14.85
N ALA A 538 -8.77 -7.75 15.32
CA ALA A 538 -10.19 -7.43 15.36
C ALA A 538 -10.81 -7.28 13.96
N ALA A 539 -10.06 -6.71 13.02
CA ALA A 539 -10.41 -6.62 11.61
C ALA A 539 -10.32 -7.96 10.86
N GLY A 540 -9.77 -9.01 11.49
CA GLY A 540 -9.62 -10.34 10.89
C GLY A 540 -8.48 -10.44 9.88
N ILE A 541 -7.42 -9.64 10.06
CA ILE A 541 -6.23 -9.63 9.19
C ILE A 541 -5.21 -10.65 9.71
N GLU A 542 -4.87 -11.65 8.88
CA GLU A 542 -3.91 -12.71 9.23
C GLU A 542 -2.44 -12.33 8.94
N TYR A 543 -1.94 -11.33 9.67
CA TYR A 543 -0.56 -10.81 9.53
C TYR A 543 0.55 -11.83 9.89
N ARG A 544 1.79 -11.55 9.50
CA ARG A 544 3.00 -12.27 9.94
C ARG A 544 3.35 -11.90 11.40
N PRO A 545 3.36 -12.85 12.36
CA PRO A 545 3.81 -12.56 13.72
C PRO A 545 5.30 -12.21 13.80
N ALA A 546 5.68 -11.41 14.79
CA ALA A 546 7.09 -11.06 15.04
C ALA A 546 7.98 -12.29 15.28
N ALA A 547 7.44 -13.33 15.92
CA ALA A 547 8.13 -14.60 16.18
C ALA A 547 8.31 -15.49 14.93
N GLY A 548 7.78 -15.09 13.77
CA GLY A 548 7.81 -15.87 12.53
C GLY A 548 6.44 -16.44 12.14
N PRO A 549 6.36 -17.12 10.97
CA PRO A 549 5.12 -17.68 10.46
C PRO A 549 4.54 -18.75 11.39
N ARG A 550 3.23 -18.67 11.62
CA ARG A 550 2.45 -19.73 12.28
C ARG A 550 2.48 -21.00 11.42
N PRO A 551 2.26 -22.21 11.98
CA PRO A 551 2.37 -23.46 11.23
C PRO A 551 1.54 -23.51 9.93
N TRP A 552 0.33 -22.93 9.91
CA TRP A 552 -0.52 -22.88 8.71
C TRP A 552 -0.16 -21.78 7.71
N GLN A 553 0.75 -20.87 8.08
CA GLN A 553 1.27 -19.83 7.19
C GLN A 553 2.51 -20.32 6.43
N GLN A 554 3.17 -21.38 6.89
CA GLN A 554 4.36 -21.98 6.27
C GLN A 554 4.01 -22.77 5.00
N VAL A 555 4.98 -22.94 4.10
CA VAL A 555 4.86 -23.77 2.90
C VAL A 555 6.13 -24.59 2.71
N PRO A 556 6.36 -25.64 3.53
CA PRO A 556 7.59 -26.41 3.48
C PRO A 556 7.76 -27.15 2.14
N GLY A 557 9.01 -27.30 1.72
CA GLY A 557 9.36 -28.08 0.52
C GLY A 557 9.07 -27.39 -0.81
N VAL A 558 8.72 -26.09 -0.81
CA VAL A 558 8.61 -25.28 -2.02
C VAL A 558 9.85 -24.42 -2.17
N PRO A 559 10.59 -24.51 -3.28
CA PRO A 559 11.78 -23.70 -3.47
C PRO A 559 11.40 -22.24 -3.69
N GLY A 560 12.23 -21.35 -3.17
CA GLY A 560 12.19 -19.93 -3.45
C GLY A 560 13.47 -19.46 -4.16
N LYS A 561 13.47 -18.19 -4.59
CA LYS A 561 14.61 -17.55 -5.26
C LYS A 561 14.95 -16.27 -4.51
N THR A 562 15.96 -16.35 -3.67
CA THR A 562 16.43 -15.23 -2.84
C THR A 562 17.60 -14.51 -3.50
N PHE A 563 17.74 -13.22 -3.22
CA PHE A 563 18.90 -12.44 -3.66
C PHE A 563 19.76 -12.00 -2.47
N ASP A 564 21.05 -11.81 -2.70
CA ASP A 564 21.88 -10.97 -1.84
C ASP A 564 21.64 -9.49 -2.18
N ARG A 565 21.60 -8.62 -1.17
CA ARG A 565 21.28 -7.20 -1.36
C ARG A 565 22.36 -6.47 -2.17
N ALA A 566 23.64 -6.81 -1.99
CA ALA A 566 24.72 -6.18 -2.75
C ALA A 566 24.72 -6.66 -4.21
N GLU A 567 24.45 -7.94 -4.44
CA GLU A 567 24.29 -8.49 -5.79
C GLU A 567 23.13 -7.82 -6.53
N ARG A 568 21.96 -7.70 -5.89
CA ARG A 568 20.79 -7.06 -6.49
C ARG A 568 21.03 -5.57 -6.75
N ALA A 569 21.67 -4.85 -5.83
CA ALA A 569 22.04 -3.46 -6.05
C ALA A 569 23.00 -3.30 -7.25
N ALA A 570 23.95 -4.21 -7.43
CA ALA A 570 24.85 -4.19 -8.58
C ALA A 570 24.14 -4.52 -9.90
N GLU A 571 23.09 -5.34 -9.87
CA GLU A 571 22.24 -5.62 -11.04
C GLU A 571 21.39 -4.40 -11.40
N ILE A 572 20.71 -3.78 -10.42
CA ILE A 572 19.94 -2.56 -10.61
C ILE A 572 20.82 -1.46 -11.21
N ALA A 573 22.04 -1.26 -10.68
CA ALA A 573 22.98 -0.28 -11.21
C ALA A 573 23.34 -0.51 -12.69
N ARG A 574 23.36 -1.77 -13.17
CA ARG A 574 23.57 -2.08 -14.59
C ARG A 574 22.33 -1.77 -15.42
N LEU A 575 21.13 -2.11 -14.92
CA LEU A 575 19.87 -1.84 -15.60
C LEU A 575 19.66 -0.34 -15.81
N THR A 576 20.02 0.48 -14.82
CA THR A 576 19.87 1.94 -14.88
C THR A 576 21.06 2.66 -15.53
N ALA A 577 22.12 1.96 -15.94
CA ALA A 577 23.36 2.58 -16.41
C ALA A 577 23.19 3.41 -17.70
N ASN A 578 22.17 3.09 -18.50
CA ASN A 578 21.88 3.76 -19.77
C ASN A 578 20.88 4.92 -19.63
N LEU A 579 20.31 5.12 -18.43
CA LEU A 579 19.47 6.29 -18.16
C LEU A 579 20.38 7.52 -18.10
N SER A 580 20.16 8.48 -19.01
CA SER A 580 20.99 9.70 -19.15
C SER A 580 20.29 10.98 -18.75
#